data_AF-A0A966L1G9-F1
#
_entry.id   AF-A0A966L1G9-F1
#
_cell.length_a   1.000
_cell.length_b   1.000
_cell.length_c   1.000
_cell.angle_alpha   90.00
_cell.angle_beta   90.00
_cell.angle_gamma   90.00
#
_symmetry.space_group_name_H-M   'P 1'
#
loop_
_entity.id
_entity.type
_entity.pdbx_description
1 polymer ?
#
loop_
_entity_poly.entity_id
_entity_poly.type
_entity_poly.pdbx_seq_one_letter_code
_entity_poly.pdbx_strand_id
1 'polypeptide(L)' 'KVLIRLKNTEVSLFIENPKAYVDGKEVTIDPQNSKVVPIIIGGRTFVPIRFISEAFGANVQWDPFLRQVTITLEG' A
#
# COMPACT_ATOMS: atom_id res chain seq x y z
N LYS A 1 11.26 -3.97 7.26
CA LYS A 1 10.02 -3.25 7.66
C LYS A 1 9.98 -1.95 6.87
N VAL A 2 8.82 -1.60 6.32
CA VAL A 2 8.53 -0.28 5.75
C VAL A 2 7.54 0.40 6.68
N LEU A 3 7.81 1.63 7.12
CA LEU A 3 6.92 2.41 7.97
C LEU A 3 6.68 3.74 7.28
N ILE A 4 5.42 4.07 7.07
CA ILE A 4 4.99 5.27 6.34
C ILE A 4 4.03 6.03 7.23
N ARG A 5 4.21 7.34 7.37
CA ARG A 5 3.34 8.20 8.16
C ARG A 5 2.84 9.36 7.30
N LEU A 6 1.55 9.64 7.41
CA LEU A 6 0.94 10.81 6.80
C LEU A 6 -0.12 11.36 7.76
N LYS A 7 0.01 12.65 8.11
CA LYS A 7 -0.77 13.28 9.18
C LYS A 7 -0.71 12.42 10.45
N ASN A 8 -1.84 11.84 10.86
CA ASN A 8 -1.96 11.05 12.09
C ASN A 8 -2.00 9.54 11.85
N THR A 9 -1.92 9.10 10.59
CA THR A 9 -2.02 7.69 10.22
C THR A 9 -0.65 7.09 10.00
N GLU A 10 -0.41 5.91 10.57
CA GLU A 10 0.77 5.09 10.35
C GLU A 10 0.42 3.79 9.61
N VAL A 11 1.16 3.49 8.55
CA VAL A 11 1.10 2.21 7.82
C VAL A 11 2.44 1.51 7.95
N SER A 12 2.43 0.30 8.51
CA SER A 12 3.61 -0.56 8.65
C SER A 12 3.46 -1.82 7.78
N LEU A 13 4.42 -2.07 6.89
CA LEU A 13 4.51 -3.27 6.06
C LEU A 13 5.80 -4.05 6.32
N PHE A 14 5.77 -5.35 6.05
CA PHE A 14 6.92 -6.26 6.24
C PHE A 14 7.24 -6.97 4.93
N ILE A 15 8.53 -7.15 4.65
CA ILE A 15 9.00 -7.79 3.43
C ILE A 15 8.45 -9.22 3.38
N GLU A 16 7.93 -9.62 2.20
CA GLU A 16 7.35 -10.95 1.94
C GLU A 16 6.17 -11.34 2.84
N ASN A 17 5.53 -10.36 3.49
CA ASN A 17 4.37 -10.59 4.35
C ASN A 17 3.10 -9.99 3.74
N PRO A 18 2.01 -10.76 3.58
CA PRO A 18 0.73 -10.25 3.07
C PRO A 18 -0.07 -9.45 4.09
N LYS A 19 0.39 -9.37 5.34
CA LYS A 19 -0.21 -8.57 6.40
C LYS A 19 0.56 -7.27 6.63
N ALA A 20 -0.18 -6.24 6.97
CA ALA A 20 0.30 -4.92 7.35
C ALA A 20 -0.41 -4.45 8.63
N TYR A 21 0.01 -3.31 9.16
CA TYR A 21 -0.68 -2.65 10.25
C TYR A 21 -1.04 -1.21 9.84
N VAL A 22 -2.28 -0.81 10.08
CA VAL A 22 -2.75 0.57 9.95
C VAL A 22 -3.17 1.03 11.34
N ASP A 23 -2.49 2.05 11.88
CA ASP A 23 -2.67 2.54 13.26
C ASP A 23 -2.65 1.41 14.31
N GLY A 24 -1.69 0.50 14.15
CA GLY A 24 -1.49 -0.65 15.03
C GLY A 24 -2.49 -1.80 14.87
N LYS A 25 -3.50 -1.67 14.00
CA LYS A 25 -4.45 -2.75 13.69
C LYS A 25 -3.95 -3.57 12.52
N GLU A 26 -3.93 -4.89 12.68
CA GLU A 26 -3.54 -5.81 11.61
C GLU A 26 -4.58 -5.79 10.47
N VAL A 27 -4.10 -5.74 9.23
CA VAL A 27 -4.91 -5.74 8.01
C VAL A 27 -4.23 -6.59 6.93
N THR A 28 -5.01 -7.30 6.13
CA THR A 28 -4.51 -7.99 4.93
C THR A 28 -4.35 -6.98 3.79
N ILE A 29 -3.18 -6.96 3.15
CA ILE A 29 -2.84 -6.01 2.06
C ILE A 29 -3.78 -6.14 0.86
N ASP A 30 -3.98 -7.38 0.40
CA ASP A 30 -4.92 -7.73 -0.66
C ASP A 30 -5.64 -9.03 -0.24
N PRO A 31 -6.92 -8.94 0.20
CA PRO A 31 -7.68 -10.12 0.63
C PRO A 31 -7.88 -11.18 -0.46
N GLN A 32 -7.76 -10.82 -1.73
CA GLN A 32 -7.97 -11.72 -2.86
C GLN A 32 -6.65 -12.32 -3.38
N ASN A 33 -5.51 -11.70 -3.07
CA ASN A 33 -4.21 -12.14 -3.56
C ASN A 33 -3.10 -12.00 -2.52
N SER A 34 -2.83 -13.10 -1.81
CA SER A 34 -1.75 -13.18 -0.80
C SER A 34 -0.33 -13.05 -1.37
N LYS A 35 -0.15 -12.99 -2.70
CA LYS A 35 1.15 -12.73 -3.32
C LYS A 35 1.46 -11.23 -3.43
N VAL A 36 0.49 -10.35 -3.16
CA VAL A 36 0.72 -8.90 -3.11
C VAL A 36 1.39 -8.58 -1.77
N VAL A 37 2.71 -8.46 -1.81
CA VAL A 37 3.56 -8.21 -0.63
C VAL A 37 4.64 -7.20 -0.98
N PRO A 38 5.21 -6.48 0.01
CA PRO A 38 6.44 -5.74 -0.19
C PRO A 38 7.58 -6.69 -0.57
N ILE A 39 8.37 -6.34 -1.59
CA ILE A 39 9.48 -7.16 -2.08
C ILE A 39 10.74 -6.32 -2.28
N ILE A 40 11.91 -6.97 -2.30
CA ILE A 40 13.18 -6.33 -2.62
C ILE A 40 13.64 -6.80 -3.99
N ILE A 41 13.86 -5.86 -4.91
CA ILE A 41 14.43 -6.13 -6.24
C ILE A 41 15.58 -5.17 -6.47
N GLY A 42 16.76 -5.69 -6.77
CA GLY A 42 17.95 -4.86 -7.07
C GLY A 42 18.31 -3.90 -5.93
N GLY A 43 18.16 -4.33 -4.67
CA GLY A 43 18.43 -3.50 -3.49
C GLY A 43 17.38 -2.42 -3.20
N ARG A 44 16.25 -2.38 -3.91
CA ARG A 44 15.15 -1.44 -3.68
C ARG A 44 13.92 -2.17 -3.17
N THR A 45 13.22 -1.54 -2.23
CA THR A 45 11.94 -2.06 -1.74
C THR A 45 10.79 -1.55 -2.59
N PHE A 46 10.00 -2.47 -3.13
CA PHE A 46 8.76 -2.19 -3.85
C PHE A 46 7.59 -2.49 -2.93
N VAL A 47 6.58 -1.62 -2.95
CA VAL A 47 5.44 -1.69 -2.03
C VAL A 47 4.10 -1.58 -2.77
N PRO A 48 3.02 -2.21 -2.27
CA PRO A 48 1.68 -2.11 -2.84
C PRO A 48 1.10 -0.68 -2.69
N ILE A 49 1.30 0.16 -3.70
CA ILE A 49 0.98 1.59 -3.63
C ILE A 49 -0.52 1.87 -3.39
N ARG A 50 -1.43 1.07 -3.96
CA ARG A 50 -2.88 1.22 -3.76
C ARG A 50 -3.26 1.09 -2.29
N PHE A 51 -2.86 -0.02 -1.66
CA PHE A 51 -3.11 -0.27 -0.24
C PHE A 51 -2.63 0.89 0.65
N ILE A 52 -1.41 1.37 0.40
CA ILE A 52 -0.83 2.50 1.14
C ILE A 52 -1.65 3.79 0.93
N SER A 53 -2.03 4.08 -0.31
CA SER A 53 -2.73 5.32 -0.65
C SER A 53 -4.15 5.34 -0.07
N GLU A 54 -4.88 4.24 -0.17
CA GLU A 54 -6.22 4.09 0.40
C GLU A 54 -6.21 4.11 1.93
N ALA A 55 -5.19 3.53 2.57
CA ALA A 55 -5.01 3.62 4.02
C ALA A 55 -4.84 5.07 4.50
N PHE A 56 -4.33 5.97 3.65
CA PHE A 56 -4.24 7.40 3.93
C PHE A 56 -5.46 8.20 3.45
N GLY A 57 -6.53 7.54 3.01
CA GLY A 57 -7.77 8.18 2.57
C GLY A 57 -7.76 8.67 1.12
N ALA A 58 -6.76 8.33 0.31
CA ALA A 58 -6.76 8.68 -1.11
C ALA A 58 -7.73 7.80 -1.91
N ASN A 59 -8.34 8.38 -2.94
CA ASN A 59 -9.05 7.64 -3.98
C ASN A 59 -8.04 7.14 -5.02
N VAL A 60 -8.13 5.86 -5.39
CA VAL A 60 -7.25 5.23 -6.39
C VAL A 60 -8.08 4.70 -7.56
N GLN A 61 -7.80 5.20 -8.76
CA GLN A 61 -8.51 4.83 -9.99
C GLN A 61 -7.54 4.16 -10.97
N TRP A 62 -8.05 3.16 -11.68
CA TRP A 62 -7.32 2.48 -12.76
C TRP A 62 -8.03 2.73 -14.08
N ASP A 63 -7.31 3.31 -15.04
CA ASP A 63 -7.72 3.39 -16.43
C ASP A 63 -7.04 2.24 -17.22
N PRO A 64 -7.80 1.22 -17.67
CA PRO A 64 -7.24 0.10 -18.40
C PRO A 64 -6.81 0.44 -19.83
N PHE A 65 -7.40 1.47 -20.44
CA PHE A 65 -7.08 1.89 -21.80
C PHE A 65 -5.73 2.62 -21.83
N LEU A 66 -5.54 3.55 -20.89
CA LEU A 66 -4.28 4.30 -20.74
C LEU A 66 -3.21 3.52 -19.98
N ARG A 67 -3.58 2.40 -19.34
CA ARG A 67 -2.74 1.67 -18.38
C ARG A 67 -2.20 2.58 -17.29
N GLN A 68 -3.08 3.45 -16.77
CA GLN A 68 -2.73 4.51 -15.85
C GLN A 68 -3.41 4.31 -14.49
N VAL A 69 -2.65 4.50 -13.42
CA VAL A 69 -3.19 4.65 -12.07
C VAL A 69 -3.24 6.14 -11.73
N THR A 70 -4.40 6.64 -11.31
CA THR A 70 -4.57 7.99 -10.77
C THR A 70 -4.85 7.90 -9.27
N ILE A 71 -4.12 8.66 -8.47
CA ILE A 71 -4.26 8.70 -7.00
C ILE A 71 -4.58 10.14 -6.60
N THR A 72 -5.71 10.35 -5.95
CA THR A 72 -6.17 11.67 -5.51
C THR A 72 -6.39 11.65 -4.01
N LEU A 73 -5.69 12.52 -3.28
CA LEU A 73 -5.91 12.74 -1.86
C LEU A 73 -6.61 14.10 -1.70
N GLU A 74 -7.88 14.09 -1.29
CA GLU A 74 -8.58 15.32 -0.95
C GLU A 74 -8.16 15.77 0.46
N GLY A 75 -7.90 17.07 0.59
CA GLY A 75 -7.18 17.68 1.72
C GLY A 75 -7.93 17.71 3.04
#